data_AF-A0A0D0AZB4-F1
#
_entry.id   AF-A0A0D0AZB4-F1
#
_cell.length_a   1.000
_cell.length_b   1.000
_cell.length_c   1.000
_cell.angle_alpha   90.00
_cell.angle_beta   90.00
_cell.angle_gamma   90.00
#
_symmetry.space_group_name_H-M   'P 1'
#
loop_
_entity.id
_entity.type
_entity.pdbx_description
1 polymer ?
#
loop_
_entity_poly.entity_id
_entity_poly.type
_entity_poly.pdbx_seq_one_letter_code
_entity_poly.pdbx_strand_id
1 'polypeptide(L)'
;LQRDGEELLNIDSVVGNLQAEIEAIHMRMAVQQEKRRVVETRILQNRARISPMRFLPTEILQQIFKSCLPNDRYVIPHILSAPLLLCQICRRWRDIAQATPELW
;
A
#
# COMPACT_ATOMS: atom_id res chain seq x y z
N LEU A 1 55.71 2.71 21.12
CA LEU A 1 55.29 1.40 21.68
C LEU A 1 54.26 1.55 22.79
N GLN A 2 54.58 2.15 23.94
CA GLN A 2 53.62 2.26 25.06
C GLN A 2 52.51 3.30 24.80
N ARG A 3 52.89 4.44 24.18
CA ARG A 3 51.97 5.51 23.77
C ARG A 3 51.00 5.06 22.65
N ASP A 4 51.52 4.31 21.68
CA ASP A 4 50.72 3.74 20.57
C ASP A 4 49.70 2.70 21.08
N GLY A 5 50.03 1.99 22.17
CA GLY A 5 49.10 1.03 22.81
C GLY A 5 47.95 1.72 23.56
N GLU A 6 48.22 2.84 24.24
CA GLU A 6 47.17 3.65 24.89
C GLU A 6 46.24 4.31 23.86
N GLU A 7 46.77 4.78 22.74
CA GLU A 7 45.97 5.34 21.64
C GLU A 7 45.02 4.29 21.03
N LEU A 8 45.50 3.05 20.82
CA LEU A 8 44.65 1.97 20.32
C LEU A 8 43.52 1.61 21.28
N LEU A 9 43.80 1.53 22.60
CA LEU A 9 42.77 1.27 23.62
C LEU A 9 41.71 2.37 23.68
N ASN A 10 42.13 3.63 23.48
CA ASN A 10 41.21 4.77 23.42
C ASN A 10 40.32 4.70 22.17
N ILE A 11 40.88 4.34 21.01
CA ILE A 11 40.12 4.16 19.76
C ILE A 11 39.10 3.01 19.91
N ASP A 12 39.51 1.87 20.47
CA ASP A 12 38.61 0.73 20.68
C ASP A 12 37.45 1.09 21.62
N SER A 13 37.71 1.84 22.68
CA SER A 13 36.67 2.37 23.59
C SER A 13 35.69 3.29 22.86
N VAL A 14 36.20 4.21 22.03
CA VAL A 14 35.36 5.11 21.22
C VAL A 14 34.51 4.34 20.23
N VAL A 15 35.08 3.36 19.52
CA VAL A 15 34.34 2.49 18.58
C VAL A 15 33.26 1.71 19.30
N GLY A 16 33.55 1.14 20.49
CA GLY A 16 32.57 0.44 21.31
C GLY A 16 31.40 1.33 21.73
N ASN A 17 31.67 2.56 22.13
CA ASN A 17 30.63 3.53 22.50
C ASN A 17 29.74 3.88 21.29
N LEU A 18 30.35 4.16 20.13
CA LEU A 18 29.60 4.44 18.91
C LEU A 18 28.74 3.25 18.47
N GLN A 19 29.25 2.03 18.61
CA GLN A 19 28.50 0.82 18.29
C GLN A 19 27.27 0.66 19.20
N ALA A 20 27.43 0.91 20.50
CA ALA A 20 26.31 0.90 21.44
C ALA A 20 25.25 1.98 21.12
N GLU A 21 25.68 3.17 20.71
CA GLU A 21 24.77 4.23 20.26
C GLU A 21 24.00 3.85 18.98
N ILE A 22 24.68 3.26 18.00
CA ILE A 22 24.07 2.75 16.76
C ILE A 22 22.99 1.72 17.10
N GLU A 23 23.30 0.76 17.97
CA GLU A 23 22.36 -0.27 18.40
C GLU A 23 21.14 0.34 19.12
N ALA A 24 21.36 1.28 20.04
CA ALA A 24 20.29 1.96 20.73
C ALA A 24 19.37 2.74 19.75
N ILE A 25 19.94 3.39 18.74
CA ILE A 25 19.17 4.09 17.70
C ILE A 25 18.37 3.10 16.85
N HIS A 26 18.97 1.98 16.42
CA HIS A 26 18.27 0.95 15.66
C HIS A 26 17.07 0.38 16.44
N MET A 27 17.24 0.13 17.74
CA MET A 27 16.15 -0.33 18.61
C MET A 27 15.01 0.69 18.68
N ARG A 28 15.34 1.97 18.87
CA ARG A 28 14.33 3.06 18.86
C ARG A 28 13.63 3.19 17.51
N MET A 29 14.35 3.05 16.41
CA MET A 29 13.82 3.09 15.07
C MET A 29 12.83 1.94 14.82
N ALA A 30 13.18 0.72 15.23
CA ALA A 30 12.32 -0.45 15.08
C ALA A 30 10.98 -0.27 15.81
N VAL A 31 11.01 0.21 17.06
CA VAL A 31 9.79 0.52 17.83
C VAL A 31 8.94 1.57 17.13
N GLN A 32 9.56 2.63 16.61
CA GLN A 32 8.82 3.70 15.95
C GLN A 32 8.24 3.29 14.59
N GLN A 33 8.94 2.43 13.85
CA GLN A 33 8.45 1.85 12.60
C GLN A 33 7.21 0.99 12.84
N GLU A 34 7.20 0.17 13.90
CA GLU A 34 6.01 -0.64 14.20
C GLU A 34 4.81 0.23 14.59
N LYS A 35 5.02 1.26 15.42
CA LYS A 35 3.96 2.25 15.74
C LYS A 35 3.42 2.92 14.49
N ARG A 36 4.32 3.34 13.58
CA ARG A 36 3.95 3.95 12.30
C ARG A 36 3.13 3.00 11.45
N ARG A 37 3.55 1.73 11.31
CA ARG A 37 2.83 0.70 10.54
C ARG A 37 1.39 0.52 11.00
N VAL A 38 1.16 0.48 12.32
CA VAL A 38 -0.19 0.37 12.91
C VAL A 38 -1.05 1.58 12.54
N VAL A 39 -0.50 2.80 12.64
CA VAL A 39 -1.24 4.03 12.31
C VAL A 39 -1.53 4.11 10.80
N GLU A 40 -0.57 3.78 9.95
CA GLU A 40 -0.74 3.75 8.49
C GLU A 40 -1.85 2.78 8.09
N THR A 41 -1.90 1.60 8.72
CA THR A 41 -2.98 0.62 8.49
C THR A 41 -4.36 1.22 8.82
N ARG A 42 -4.48 1.94 9.94
CA ARG A 42 -5.73 2.62 10.33
C ARG A 42 -6.12 3.74 9.36
N ILE A 43 -5.14 4.50 8.87
CA ILE A 43 -5.36 5.55 7.87
C ILE A 43 -5.92 4.93 6.58
N LEU A 44 -5.32 3.85 6.09
CA LEU A 44 -5.78 3.16 4.88
C LEU A 44 -7.21 2.62 5.04
N GLN A 45 -7.51 1.98 6.18
CA GLN A 45 -8.86 1.49 6.49
C GLN A 45 -9.88 2.63 6.54
N ASN A 46 -9.56 3.75 7.20
CA ASN A 46 -10.46 4.91 7.27
C ASN A 46 -10.66 5.55 5.90
N ARG A 47 -9.59 5.73 5.10
CA ARG A 47 -9.67 6.23 3.72
C ARG A 47 -10.56 5.35 2.84
N ALA A 48 -10.40 4.03 2.94
CA ALA A 48 -11.27 3.09 2.24
C ALA A 48 -12.73 3.22 2.68
N ARG A 49 -12.99 3.40 3.99
CA ARG A 49 -14.35 3.56 4.53
C ARG A 49 -15.05 4.82 4.03
N ILE A 50 -14.34 5.94 3.93
CA ILE A 50 -14.88 7.22 3.45
C ILE A 50 -14.72 7.42 1.94
N SER A 51 -14.24 6.41 1.21
CA SER A 51 -14.03 6.50 -0.24
C SER A 51 -15.34 6.90 -0.95
N PRO A 52 -15.33 7.95 -1.79
CA PRO A 52 -16.51 8.39 -2.55
C PRO A 52 -17.14 7.25 -3.37
N MET A 53 -16.33 6.31 -3.86
CA MET A 53 -16.79 5.16 -4.64
C MET A 53 -17.75 4.25 -3.87
N ARG A 54 -17.78 4.30 -2.54
CA ARG A 54 -18.74 3.56 -1.71
C ARG A 54 -20.12 4.23 -1.66
N PHE A 55 -20.19 5.52 -1.95
CA PHE A 55 -21.41 6.32 -1.87
C PHE A 55 -22.00 6.70 -3.23
N LEU A 56 -21.26 6.50 -4.32
CA LEU A 56 -21.82 6.70 -5.66
C LEU A 56 -23.07 5.85 -5.86
N PRO A 57 -24.18 6.40 -6.40
CA PRO A 57 -25.33 5.61 -6.83
C PRO A 57 -24.95 4.51 -7.83
N THR A 58 -25.76 3.46 -7.88
CA THR A 58 -25.50 2.32 -8.78
C THR A 58 -25.48 2.76 -10.24
N GLU A 59 -26.38 3.65 -10.63
CA GLU A 59 -26.55 4.18 -11.98
C GLU A 59 -25.30 4.93 -12.45
N ILE A 60 -24.68 5.70 -11.55
CA ILE A 60 -23.45 6.43 -11.84
C ILE A 60 -22.27 5.47 -12.00
N LEU A 61 -22.18 4.43 -11.17
CA LEU A 61 -21.16 3.38 -11.33
C LEU A 61 -21.34 2.62 -12.65
N GLN A 62 -22.57 2.30 -13.03
CA GLN A 62 -22.86 1.64 -14.32
C GLN A 62 -22.42 2.51 -15.51
N GLN A 63 -22.66 3.82 -15.46
CA GLN A 63 -22.19 4.74 -16.49
C GLN A 63 -20.66 4.76 -16.57
N ILE A 64 -19.97 4.86 -15.42
CA ILE A 64 -18.51 4.80 -15.36
C ILE A 64 -17.99 3.48 -15.96
N PHE A 65 -18.61 2.34 -15.59
CA PHE A 65 -18.20 1.03 -16.09
C PHE A 65 -18.34 0.93 -17.61
N LYS A 66 -19.43 1.44 -18.17
CA LYS A 66 -19.64 1.50 -19.64
C LYS A 66 -18.58 2.35 -20.33
N SER A 67 -18.17 3.46 -19.71
CA SER A 67 -17.08 4.30 -20.22
C SER A 67 -15.69 3.64 -20.12
N CYS A 68 -15.53 2.56 -19.35
CA CYS A 68 -14.28 1.81 -19.27
C CYS A 68 -14.17 0.69 -20.31
N LEU A 69 -15.22 0.42 -21.09
CA LEU A 69 -15.17 -0.60 -22.14
C LEU A 69 -14.17 -0.22 -23.23
N PRO A 70 -13.42 -1.20 -23.77
CA PRO A 70 -12.55 -0.94 -24.92
C PRO A 70 -13.37 -0.52 -26.14
N ASN A 71 -12.80 0.36 -26.98
CA ASN A 71 -13.46 0.92 -28.17
C ASN A 71 -13.51 -0.06 -29.37
N ASP A 72 -13.03 -1.28 -29.20
CA ASP A 72 -12.95 -2.27 -30.27
C ASP A 72 -14.32 -2.92 -30.53
N ARG A 73 -14.65 -3.16 -31.81
CA ARG A 73 -15.91 -3.83 -32.19
C ARG A 73 -16.01 -5.26 -31.67
N TYR A 74 -14.87 -5.92 -31.47
CA TYR A 74 -14.78 -7.29 -31.00
C TYR A 74 -13.82 -7.35 -29.82
N VAL A 75 -14.39 -7.34 -28.62
CA VAL A 75 -13.63 -7.34 -27.38
C VAL A 75 -13.28 -8.78 -27.03
N ILE A 76 -11.99 -9.09 -26.98
CA ILE A 76 -11.51 -10.37 -26.43
C ILE A 76 -11.54 -10.26 -24.90
N PRO A 77 -12.24 -11.16 -24.18
CA PRO A 77 -12.27 -11.14 -22.72
C PRO A 77 -10.85 -11.24 -22.14
N HIS A 78 -10.48 -10.27 -21.30
CA HIS A 78 -9.17 -10.24 -20.66
C HIS A 78 -9.28 -9.79 -19.21
N ILE A 79 -8.60 -10.48 -18.29
CA ILE A 79 -8.72 -10.23 -16.84
C ILE A 79 -8.24 -8.82 -16.43
N LEU A 80 -7.37 -8.20 -17.22
CA LEU A 80 -6.86 -6.84 -16.99
C LEU A 80 -7.65 -5.76 -17.75
N SER A 81 -8.78 -6.12 -18.38
CA SER A 81 -9.63 -5.21 -19.15
C SER A 81 -11.07 -5.24 -18.65
N ALA A 82 -11.82 -4.16 -18.85
CA ALA A 82 -13.25 -4.16 -18.57
C ALA A 82 -13.99 -5.15 -19.51
N PRO A 83 -15.07 -5.80 -19.03
CA PRO A 83 -15.67 -5.66 -17.69
C PRO A 83 -15.01 -6.53 -16.61
N LEU A 84 -14.14 -7.48 -16.97
CA LEU A 84 -13.58 -8.46 -16.03
C LEU A 84 -12.69 -7.84 -14.94
N LEU A 85 -11.93 -6.79 -15.26
CA LEU A 85 -11.14 -6.05 -14.29
C LEU A 85 -12.04 -5.42 -13.20
N LEU A 86 -13.20 -4.89 -13.59
CA LEU A 86 -14.13 -4.24 -12.66
C LEU A 86 -14.70 -5.24 -11.63
N CYS A 87 -14.89 -6.50 -12.05
CA CYS A 87 -15.36 -7.59 -11.20
C CYS A 87 -14.35 -8.03 -10.12
N GLN A 88 -13.09 -7.60 -10.22
CA GLN A 88 -12.00 -7.96 -9.30
C GLN A 88 -11.77 -6.90 -8.19
N ILE A 89 -12.37 -5.72 -8.30
CA ILE A 89 -12.10 -4.60 -7.39
C ILE A 89 -12.74 -4.82 -6.01
N CYS A 90 -14.05 -5.09 -5.97
CA CYS A 90 -14.76 -5.44 -4.74
C CYS A 90 -16.08 -6.15 -5.04
N ARG A 91 -16.72 -6.72 -4.01
CA ARG A 91 -18.02 -7.42 -4.14
C ARG A 91 -19.09 -6.53 -4.78
N ARG A 92 -19.26 -5.29 -4.30
CA ARG A 92 -20.25 -4.35 -4.83
C ARG A 92 -20.07 -4.10 -6.33
N TRP A 93 -18.84 -3.91 -6.79
CA TRP A 93 -18.57 -3.63 -8.20
C TRP A 93 -18.85 -4.84 -9.08
N ARG A 94 -18.50 -6.04 -8.58
CA ARG A 94 -18.85 -7.30 -9.24
C ARG A 94 -20.35 -7.47 -9.38
N ASP A 95 -21.10 -7.27 -8.31
CA ASP A 95 -22.56 -7.42 -8.32
C ASP A 95 -23.20 -6.45 -9.31
N ILE A 96 -22.76 -5.18 -9.33
CA ILE A 96 -23.23 -4.17 -10.28
C ILE A 96 -22.85 -4.56 -11.72
N ALA A 97 -21.59 -4.97 -11.96
CA ALA A 97 -21.13 -5.32 -13.31
C ALA A 97 -21.87 -6.55 -13.88
N GLN A 98 -22.13 -7.55 -13.05
CA GLN A 98 -22.93 -8.72 -13.44
C GLN A 98 -24.41 -8.36 -13.68
N ALA A 99 -24.95 -7.42 -12.92
CA ALA A 99 -26.33 -6.94 -13.07
C ALA A 99 -26.49 -5.90 -14.20
N THR A 100 -25.43 -5.58 -14.96
CA THR A 100 -25.47 -4.60 -16.06
C THR A 100 -25.22 -5.32 -17.39
N PRO A 101 -26.27 -5.73 -18.11
CA PRO A 101 -26.15 -6.49 -19.35
C PRO A 101 -25.31 -5.79 -20.42
N GLU A 102 -25.33 -4.46 -20.50
CA GLU A 102 -24.60 -3.70 -21.54
C GLU A 102 -23.07 -3.76 -21.41
N LEU A 103 -22.53 -4.38 -20.37
CA LEU A 103 -21.09 -4.59 -20.20
C LEU A 103 -20.57 -5.87 -20.87
N TRP A 104 -21.47 -6.76 -21.32
CA TRP A 104 -21.18 -8.10 -21.85
C TRP A 104 -21.63 -8.24 -23.29
#